data_AF-A0A9J6ZCR9-F1
#
_entry.id   AF-A0A9J6ZCR9-F1
#
_cell.length_a   1.000
_cell.length_b   1.000
_cell.length_c   1.000
_cell.angle_alpha   90.00
_cell.angle_beta   90.00
_cell.angle_gamma   90.00
#
_symmetry.space_group_name_H-M   'P 1'
#
loop_
_entity.id
_entity.type
_entity.pdbx_description
1 polymer ?
#
loop_
_entity_poly.entity_id
_entity_poly.type
_entity_poly.pdbx_seq_one_letter_code
_entity_poly.pdbx_strand_id
1 'polypeptide(L)'
;MNKKQSLIVFIVSIIPTVIFINLMIYYFPMTGLGRILSVPMTLIINSIIIMFFIYAMNFRLKNMKRKFSINILIWLIFIIITLVVVISMHPQEGGPSTWVMIIERFKEK
;
A
#
# COMPACT_ATOMS: atom_id res chain seq x y z
N MET A 1 -21.78 1.67 1.59
CA MET A 1 -21.59 0.84 2.80
C MET A 1 -22.09 1.58 4.01
N ASN A 2 -22.56 0.85 5.02
CA ASN A 2 -22.79 1.43 6.35
C ASN A 2 -21.46 1.60 7.11
N LYS A 3 -21.47 2.31 8.23
CA LYS A 3 -20.24 2.60 9.01
C LYS A 3 -19.48 1.33 9.43
N LYS A 4 -20.19 0.28 9.85
CA LYS A 4 -19.59 -1.01 10.26
C LYS A 4 -18.86 -1.68 9.09
N GLN A 5 -19.48 -1.73 7.91
CA GLN A 5 -18.85 -2.29 6.72
C GLN A 5 -17.60 -1.50 6.32
N SER A 6 -17.64 -0.16 6.36
CA SER A 6 -16.46 0.66 6.07
C SER A 6 -15.31 0.40 7.03
N LEU A 7 -15.59 0.17 8.32
CA LEU A 7 -14.58 -0.19 9.30
C LEU A 7 -13.95 -1.56 9.00
N ILE A 8 -14.77 -2.57 8.69
CA ILE A 8 -14.27 -3.91 8.33
C ILE A 8 -13.38 -3.83 7.10
N VAL A 9 -13.84 -3.12 6.06
CA VAL A 9 -13.06 -2.91 4.84
C VAL A 9 -11.75 -2.19 5.13
N PHE A 10 -11.76 -1.17 5.98
CA PHE A 10 -10.55 -0.48 6.40
C PHE A 10 -9.54 -1.43 7.08
N ILE A 11 -9.99 -2.22 8.06
CA ILE A 11 -9.14 -3.19 8.78
C ILE A 11 -8.55 -4.22 7.81
N VAL A 12 -9.36 -4.77 6.92
CA VAL A 12 -8.90 -5.73 5.91
C VAL A 12 -7.92 -5.08 4.93
N SER A 13 -8.14 -3.83 4.55
CA SER A 13 -7.29 -3.11 3.60
C SER A 13 -5.92 -2.71 4.16
N ILE A 14 -5.75 -2.72 5.49
CA ILE A 14 -4.44 -2.52 6.13
C ILE A 14 -3.54 -3.75 5.98
N ILE A 15 -4.11 -4.95 5.82
CA ILE A 15 -3.36 -6.20 5.78
C ILE A 15 -2.25 -6.18 4.69
N PRO A 16 -2.52 -5.79 3.43
CA PRO A 16 -1.48 -5.65 2.41
C PRO A 16 -0.34 -4.71 2.82
N THR A 17 -0.63 -3.58 3.46
CA THR A 17 0.40 -2.64 3.93
C THR A 17 1.31 -3.32 4.96
N VAL A 18 0.74 -4.01 5.94
CA VAL A 18 1.52 -4.72 6.97
C VAL A 18 2.36 -5.82 6.34
N ILE A 19 1.80 -6.59 5.42
CA ILE A 19 2.54 -7.64 4.69
C ILE A 19 3.71 -7.03 3.92
N PHE A 20 3.49 -5.97 3.13
CA PHE A 20 4.54 -5.35 2.34
C PHE A 20 5.63 -4.71 3.19
N ILE A 21 5.29 -4.08 4.32
CA ILE A 21 6.29 -3.54 5.25
C ILE A 21 7.18 -4.67 5.80
N ASN A 22 6.58 -5.79 6.22
CA ASN A 22 7.35 -6.95 6.70
C ASN A 22 8.25 -7.54 5.60
N LEU A 23 7.74 -7.64 4.36
CA LEU A 23 8.55 -8.06 3.22
C LEU A 23 9.72 -7.11 2.96
N MET A 24 9.50 -5.79 3.03
CA MET A 24 10.59 -4.82 2.86
C MET A 24 11.63 -4.91 3.98
N ILE A 25 11.20 -5.11 5.23
CA ILE A 25 12.11 -5.30 6.36
C ILE A 25 12.96 -6.58 6.18
N TYR A 26 12.35 -7.66 5.71
CA TYR A 26 13.01 -8.94 5.51
C TYR A 26 14.01 -8.91 4.35
N TYR A 27 13.61 -8.39 3.19
CA TYR A 27 14.45 -8.39 1.99
C TYR A 27 15.43 -7.22 1.92
N PHE A 28 15.12 -6.10 2.57
CA PHE A 28 15.96 -4.90 2.56
C PHE A 28 16.25 -4.43 4.00
N PRO A 29 17.14 -5.13 4.72
CA PRO A 29 17.37 -4.88 6.15
C PRO A 29 18.20 -3.63 6.44
N MET A 30 18.87 -3.03 5.44
CA MET A 30 19.76 -1.86 5.58
C MET A 30 18.98 -0.55 5.84
N THR A 31 18.22 -0.50 6.93
CA THR A 31 17.24 0.58 7.20
C THR A 31 17.33 1.20 8.59
N GLY A 32 18.39 0.88 9.33
CA GLY A 32 18.78 1.42 10.63
C GLY A 32 17.75 2.27 11.36
N LEU A 33 18.07 3.54 11.58
CA LEU A 33 17.22 4.49 12.31
C LEU A 33 16.04 4.97 11.44
N GLY A 34 16.23 5.04 10.12
CA GLY A 34 15.20 5.47 9.18
C GLY A 34 13.92 4.67 9.29
N ARG A 35 14.01 3.37 9.64
CA ARG A 35 12.86 2.46 9.81
C ARG A 35 11.89 2.93 10.88
N ILE A 36 12.39 3.53 11.97
CA ILE A 36 11.58 3.98 13.11
C ILE A 36 10.60 5.07 12.66
N LEU A 37 11.01 5.92 11.72
CA LEU A 37 10.18 7.01 11.18
C LEU A 37 9.39 6.56 9.94
N SER A 38 9.98 5.74 9.08
CA SER A 38 9.36 5.39 7.79
C SER A 38 8.17 4.46 7.94
N VAL A 39 8.21 3.47 8.84
CA VAL A 39 7.12 2.51 9.06
C VAL A 39 5.84 3.20 9.51
N PRO A 40 5.83 4.02 10.58
CA PRO A 40 4.62 4.74 10.99
C PRO A 40 4.15 5.72 9.92
N MET A 41 5.06 6.41 9.23
CA MET A 41 4.68 7.32 8.15
C MET A 41 4.01 6.57 6.98
N THR A 42 4.55 5.42 6.60
CA THR A 42 3.98 4.56 5.56
C THR A 42 2.58 4.07 5.93
N LEU A 43 2.37 3.69 7.20
CA LEU A 43 1.05 3.31 7.72
C LEU A 43 0.06 4.47 7.65
N ILE A 44 0.48 5.69 8.01
CA ILE A 44 -0.36 6.90 7.94
C ILE A 44 -0.76 7.18 6.48
N ILE A 45 0.20 7.22 5.55
CA ILE A 45 -0.09 7.50 4.14
C ILE A 45 -1.01 6.45 3.54
N ASN A 46 -0.74 5.16 3.75
CA ASN A 46 -1.62 4.11 3.24
C ASN A 46 -3.00 4.14 3.90
N SER A 47 -3.11 4.51 5.18
CA SER A 47 -4.41 4.70 5.84
C SER A 47 -5.22 5.82 5.17
N ILE A 48 -4.59 6.94 4.82
CA ILE A 48 -5.23 8.04 4.08
C ILE A 48 -5.70 7.57 2.70
N ILE A 49 -4.87 6.78 2.00
CA ILE A 49 -5.22 6.20 0.70
C ILE A 49 -6.43 5.27 0.84
N ILE A 50 -6.44 4.35 1.81
CA ILE A 50 -7.57 3.45 2.08
C ILE A 50 -8.86 4.27 2.32
N MET A 51 -8.79 5.31 3.14
CA MET A 51 -9.95 6.18 3.40
C MET A 51 -10.46 6.85 2.12
N PHE A 52 -9.56 7.33 1.26
CA PHE A 52 -9.92 7.90 -0.03
C PHE A 52 -10.62 6.88 -0.95
N PHE A 53 -10.11 5.65 -1.01
CA PHE A 53 -10.70 4.58 -1.81
C PHE A 53 -12.09 4.17 -1.29
N ILE A 54 -12.25 4.03 0.03
CA ILE A 54 -13.55 3.76 0.67
C ILE A 54 -14.54 4.90 0.39
N TYR A 55 -14.09 6.15 0.47
CA TYR A 55 -14.90 7.32 0.15
C TYR A 55 -15.33 7.31 -1.33
N ALA A 56 -14.40 7.08 -2.26
CA ALA A 56 -14.67 7.00 -3.69
C ALA A 56 -15.68 5.89 -4.04
N MET A 57 -15.55 4.71 -3.42
CA MET A 57 -16.52 3.61 -3.57
C MET A 57 -17.90 3.96 -3.03
N ASN A 58 -17.97 4.62 -1.88
CA ASN A 58 -19.24 4.99 -1.27
C ASN A 58 -19.97 6.11 -2.03
N PHE A 59 -19.23 7.09 -2.57
CA PHE A 59 -19.80 8.29 -3.17
C PHE A 59 -20.08 8.14 -4.67
N ARG A 60 -19.12 7.64 -5.46
CA ARG A 60 -19.22 7.65 -6.94
C ARG A 60 -19.81 6.37 -7.54
N LEU A 61 -19.70 5.22 -6.87
CA LEU A 61 -20.07 3.93 -7.44
C LEU A 61 -21.48 3.45 -7.09
N LYS A 62 -22.20 4.16 -6.21
CA LYS A 62 -23.58 3.82 -5.87
C LYS A 62 -24.52 3.88 -7.09
N ASN A 63 -24.23 4.78 -8.04
CA ASN A 63 -25.08 5.09 -9.19
C ASN A 63 -24.72 4.34 -10.49
N MET A 64 -23.61 3.60 -10.53
CA MET A 64 -23.19 2.89 -11.75
C MET A 64 -23.71 1.45 -11.78
N LYS A 65 -24.26 1.01 -12.93
CA LYS A 65 -24.82 -0.35 -13.12
C LYS A 65 -23.74 -1.45 -13.23
N ARG A 66 -22.50 -1.10 -13.62
CA ARG A 66 -21.34 -2.03 -13.74
C ARG A 66 -20.50 -2.10 -12.46
N LYS A 67 -21.10 -2.57 -11.36
CA LYS A 67 -20.49 -2.47 -10.01
C LYS A 67 -19.32 -3.42 -9.78
N PHE A 68 -19.36 -4.65 -10.30
CA PHE A 68 -18.41 -5.69 -9.89
C PHE A 68 -17.00 -5.49 -10.49
N SER A 69 -16.88 -5.37 -11.81
CA SER A 69 -15.57 -5.23 -12.49
C SER A 69 -14.84 -3.94 -12.11
N ILE A 70 -15.57 -2.83 -11.94
CA ILE A 70 -14.96 -1.56 -11.56
C ILE A 70 -14.44 -1.62 -10.12
N ASN A 71 -15.17 -2.26 -9.21
CA ASN A 71 -14.71 -2.43 -7.83
C ASN A 71 -13.44 -3.28 -7.74
N ILE A 72 -13.35 -4.35 -8.54
CA ILE A 72 -12.13 -5.17 -8.61
C ILE A 72 -10.95 -4.34 -9.12
N LEU A 73 -11.15 -3.59 -10.22
CA LEU A 73 -10.09 -2.75 -10.78
C LEU A 73 -9.60 -1.71 -9.77
N ILE A 74 -10.52 -1.09 -9.04
CA ILE A 74 -10.19 -0.11 -8.00
C ILE A 74 -9.38 -0.77 -6.87
N TRP A 75 -9.76 -1.97 -6.42
CA TRP A 75 -8.99 -2.70 -5.41
C TRP A 75 -7.61 -3.13 -5.92
N LEU A 76 -7.49 -3.53 -7.18
CA LEU A 76 -6.19 -3.83 -7.79
C LEU A 76 -5.29 -2.59 -7.84
N ILE A 77 -5.84 -1.45 -8.28
CA ILE A 77 -5.12 -0.17 -8.27
C ILE A 77 -4.68 0.19 -6.85
N PHE A 78 -5.55 0.01 -5.85
CA PHE A 78 -5.22 0.23 -4.46
C PHE A 78 -4.03 -0.61 -3.99
N ILE A 79 -4.01 -1.91 -4.30
CA ILE A 79 -2.89 -2.81 -3.93
C ILE A 79 -1.59 -2.34 -4.59
N ILE A 80 -1.63 -1.97 -5.88
CA ILE A 80 -0.46 -1.47 -6.62
C ILE A 80 0.06 -0.17 -5.98
N ILE A 81 -0.82 0.78 -5.69
CA ILE A 81 -0.44 2.04 -5.03
C ILE A 81 0.17 1.77 -3.65
N THR A 82 -0.43 0.87 -2.88
CA THR A 82 0.08 0.48 -1.54
C THR A 82 1.50 -0.05 -1.64
N LEU A 83 1.75 -0.93 -2.62
CA LEU A 83 3.08 -1.48 -2.88
C LEU A 83 4.07 -0.37 -3.26
N VAL A 84 3.69 0.51 -4.18
CA VAL A 84 4.53 1.64 -4.63
C VAL A 84 4.90 2.55 -3.46
N VAL A 85 3.92 2.89 -2.60
CA VAL A 85 4.16 3.71 -1.40
C VAL A 85 5.13 3.00 -0.47
N VAL A 86 4.90 1.72 -0.16
CA VAL A 86 5.77 0.96 0.74
C VAL A 86 7.21 0.89 0.22
N ILE A 87 7.43 0.59 -1.06
CA ILE A 87 8.77 0.53 -1.65
C ILE A 87 9.44 1.91 -1.62
N SER A 88 8.69 2.96 -1.96
CA SER A 88 9.23 4.33 -2.07
C SER A 88 9.56 4.93 -0.71
N MET A 89 8.80 4.58 0.32
CA MET A 89 9.00 5.07 1.68
C MET A 89 9.95 4.20 2.49
N HIS A 90 10.24 2.97 2.06
CA HIS A 90 11.21 2.12 2.73
C HIS A 90 12.60 2.75 2.59
N PRO A 91 13.24 3.18 3.70
CA PRO A 91 14.53 3.84 3.65
C PRO A 91 15.57 2.84 3.18
N GLN A 92 16.73 3.30 2.73
CA GLN A 92 17.93 2.47 2.56
C GLN A 92 19.12 3.33 2.98
N GLU A 93 19.77 2.93 4.07
CA GLU A 93 20.92 3.64 4.63
C GLU A 93 22.21 3.12 3.97
N GLY A 94 22.98 4.01 3.35
CA GLY A 94 24.30 3.67 2.80
C GLY A 94 24.29 2.82 1.52
N GLY A 95 23.14 2.65 0.87
CA GLY A 95 22.99 1.84 -0.34
C GLY A 95 22.09 2.48 -1.41
N PRO A 96 21.94 1.83 -2.57
CA PRO A 96 21.00 2.25 -3.60
C PRO A 96 19.55 2.22 -3.07
N SER A 97 18.64 2.94 -3.72
CA SER A 97 17.23 2.90 -3.32
C SER A 97 16.64 1.50 -3.51
N THR A 98 15.60 1.16 -2.73
CA THR A 98 14.88 -0.11 -2.84
C THR A 98 14.42 -0.37 -4.27
N TRP A 99 14.01 0.68 -5.00
CA TRP A 99 13.65 0.60 -6.41
C TRP A 99 14.77 0.11 -7.32
N VAL A 100 15.98 0.66 -7.14
CA VAL A 100 17.15 0.28 -7.95
C VAL A 100 17.50 -1.19 -7.71
N MET A 101 17.55 -1.62 -6.45
CA MET A 101 17.85 -3.02 -6.12
C MET A 101 16.82 -4.01 -6.69
N ILE A 102 15.54 -3.65 -6.67
CA ILE A 102 14.49 -4.48 -7.27
C ILE A 102 14.74 -4.62 -8.77
N ILE A 103 14.99 -3.51 -9.46
CA ILE A 103 15.18 -3.49 -10.92
C ILE A 103 16.44 -4.27 -11.32
N GLU A 104 17.56 -4.08 -10.61
CA GLU A 104 18.80 -4.81 -10.86
C GLU A 104 18.60 -6.32 -10.71
N ARG A 105 17.91 -6.75 -9.65
CA ARG A 105 17.61 -8.16 -9.43
C ARG A 105 16.71 -8.78 -10.49
N PHE A 106 15.90 -7.99 -11.19
CA PHE A 106 15.13 -8.45 -12.34
C PHE A 106 15.96 -8.51 -13.63
N LYS A 107 17.04 -7.74 -13.76
CA LYS A 107 17.93 -7.76 -14.93
C LYS A 107 18.94 -8.90 -14.90
N GLU A 108 19.31 -9.36 -13.70
CA GLU A 108 20.25 -10.47 -13.51
C GLU A 108 19.63 -11.86 -13.70
N LYS A 109 18.30 -11.93 -13.88
CA LYS A 109 17.56 -13.16 -14.21
C LYS A 109 17.24 -13.21 -15.69
#